data_AF-A0A6C0BXR2-F1
#
_entry.id   AF-A0A6C0BXR2-F1
#
_cell.length_a   1.000
_cell.length_b   1.000
_cell.length_c   1.000
_cell.angle_alpha   90.00
_cell.angle_beta   90.00
_cell.angle_gamma   90.00
#
_symmetry.space_group_name_H-M   'P 1'
#
loop_
_entity.id
_entity.type
_entity.pdbx_description
1 polymer ?
#
loop_
_entity_poly.entity_id
_entity_poly.type
_entity_poly.pdbx_seq_one_letter_code
_entity_poly.pdbx_strand_id
1 'polypeptide(L)' 'MKYLDELVKVNSVLNEKIFKLERELIKTRAEIKKNNNILWNSCDHEWVDQQDSSMYEKSTYRCSKCNLINDHRLYTIRR' A
#
# COMPACT_ATOMS: atom_id res chain seq x y z
N MET A 1 -12.21 -16.86 37.61
CA MET A 1 -12.57 -15.80 36.64
C MET A 1 -11.47 -14.76 36.38
N LYS A 2 -10.58 -14.42 37.32
CA LYS A 2 -9.54 -13.38 37.14
C LYS A 2 -8.70 -13.47 35.83
N TYR A 3 -8.36 -14.67 35.40
CA TYR A 3 -7.59 -14.90 34.17
C TYR A 3 -8.33 -14.48 32.88
N LEU A 4 -9.66 -14.66 32.83
CA LEU A 4 -10.47 -14.23 31.70
C LEU A 4 -10.51 -12.70 31.59
N ASP A 5 -10.62 -12.01 32.72
CA ASP A 5 -10.62 -10.53 32.75
C ASP A 5 -9.28 -9.94 32.31
N GLU A 6 -8.17 -10.60 32.65
CA GLU A 6 -6.83 -10.23 32.19
C GLU A 6 -6.67 -10.41 30.67
N LEU A 7 -7.14 -11.54 30.12
CA LEU A 7 -7.12 -11.78 28.67
C LEU A 7 -7.97 -10.76 27.90
N VAL A 8 -9.13 -10.38 28.44
CA VAL A 8 -9.98 -9.34 27.82
C VAL A 8 -9.26 -8.00 27.77
N LYS A 9 -8.57 -7.61 28.85
CA LYS A 9 -7.77 -6.38 28.88
C LYS A 9 -6.62 -6.41 27.88
N VAL A 10 -5.88 -7.52 27.81
CA VAL A 10 -4.78 -7.69 26.85
C VAL A 10 -5.31 -7.60 25.42
N ASN A 11 -6.40 -8.29 25.11
CA ASN A 11 -7.02 -8.22 23.78
C ASN A 11 -7.49 -6.82 23.42
N SER A 12 -8.03 -6.05 24.37
CA SER A 12 -8.39 -4.65 24.14
C SER A 12 -7.17 -3.81 23.74
N VAL A 13 -6.06 -3.95 24.46
CA VAL A 13 -4.81 -3.23 24.16
C VAL A 13 -4.24 -3.64 22.81
N LEU A 14 -4.30 -4.93 22.47
CA LEU A 14 -3.85 -5.43 21.17
C LEU A 14 -4.73 -4.92 20.02
N ASN A 15 -6.05 -4.86 20.21
CA ASN A 15 -6.97 -4.29 19.22
C ASN A 15 -6.71 -2.80 18.98
N GLU A 16 -6.46 -2.02 20.03
CA GLU A 16 -6.05 -0.62 19.88
C GLU A 16 -4.73 -0.48 19.13
N LYS A 17 -3.78 -1.39 19.36
CA LYS A 17 -2.50 -1.41 18.64
C LYS A 17 -2.70 -1.73 17.15
N ILE A 18 -3.53 -2.72 16.82
CA ILE A 18 -3.90 -3.04 15.44
C ILE A 18 -4.48 -1.80 14.76
N PHE A 19 -5.45 -1.14 15.39
CA PHE A 19 -6.09 0.04 14.83
C PHE A 19 -5.12 1.20 14.57
N LYS A 20 -4.14 1.43 15.47
CA LYS A 20 -3.10 2.44 15.26
C LYS A 20 -2.21 2.09 14.08
N LEU A 21 -1.76 0.85 13.99
CA LEU A 21 -0.90 0.37 12.90
C LEU A 21 -1.63 0.43 11.54
N GLU A 22 -2.91 0.09 11.50
CA GLU A 22 -3.72 0.22 10.28
C GLU A 22 -3.80 1.68 9.81
N ARG A 23 -4.01 2.63 10.74
CA ARG A 23 -4.01 4.06 10.41
C ARG A 23 -2.66 4.54 9.89
N GLU A 24 -1.56 4.11 10.52
CA GLU A 24 -0.21 4.43 10.05
C GLU A 24 0.04 3.85 8.66
N LEU A 25 -0.33 2.60 8.44
CA LEU A 25 -0.21 1.94 7.14
C LEU A 25 -1.01 2.66 6.04
N ILE A 26 -2.22 3.16 6.36
CA ILE A 26 -3.01 4.00 5.43
C ILE A 26 -2.26 5.30 5.10
N LYS A 27 -1.69 5.99 6.11
CA LYS A 27 -0.92 7.23 5.89
C LYS A 27 0.32 6.98 5.02
N THR A 28 1.11 5.97 5.36
CA THR A 28 2.30 5.59 4.59
C THR A 28 1.96 5.24 3.15
N ARG A 29 0.85 4.50 2.92
CA ARG A 29 0.36 4.23 1.56
C ARG A 29 -0.03 5.50 0.81
N ALA A 30 -0.67 6.46 1.48
CA ALA A 30 -1.03 7.74 0.88
C ALA A 30 0.22 8.57 0.48
N GLU A 31 1.25 8.56 1.31
CA GLU A 31 2.54 9.20 1.01
C GLU A 31 3.26 8.53 -0.17
N ILE A 32 3.31 7.19 -0.20
CA ILE A 32 3.84 6.43 -1.34
C ILE A 32 3.10 6.81 -2.61
N LYS A 33 1.76 6.88 -2.57
CA LYS A 33 0.94 7.30 -3.72
C LYS A 33 1.27 8.73 -4.18
N LYS A 34 1.46 9.67 -3.26
CA LYS A 34 1.86 11.04 -3.58
C LYS A 34 3.25 11.07 -4.24
N ASN A 35 4.21 10.36 -3.67
CA ASN A 35 5.57 10.28 -4.19
C ASN A 35 5.59 9.61 -5.58
N ASN A 36 4.85 8.53 -5.77
CA ASN A 36 4.76 7.85 -7.05
C ASN A 36 4.13 8.71 -8.13
N ASN A 37 3.13 9.54 -7.80
CA ASN A 37 2.57 10.50 -8.75
C ASN A 37 3.62 11.56 -9.18
N ILE A 38 4.40 12.08 -8.23
CA ILE A 38 5.51 12.99 -8.55
C ILE A 38 6.54 12.29 -9.43
N LEU A 39 6.98 11.10 -9.04
CA LEU A 39 7.98 10.30 -9.76
C LEU A 39 7.50 9.94 -11.17
N TRP A 40 6.20 9.64 -11.34
CA TRP A 40 5.60 9.40 -12.65
C TRP A 40 5.74 10.62 -13.57
N ASN A 41 5.43 11.81 -13.06
CA ASN A 41 5.48 13.06 -13.83
C ASN A 41 6.90 13.63 -14.00
N SER A 42 7.86 13.23 -13.16
CA SER A 42 9.24 13.71 -13.18
C SER A 42 10.23 12.74 -13.82
N CYS A 43 9.79 11.53 -14.16
CA CYS A 43 10.64 10.54 -14.81
C CYS A 43 10.58 10.73 -16.32
N ASP A 44 11.64 11.28 -16.89
CA ASP A 44 11.79 11.51 -18.34
C ASP A 44 12.17 10.24 -19.13
N HIS A 45 12.26 9.10 -18.44
CA HIS A 45 12.61 7.83 -19.07
C HIS A 45 11.38 7.12 -19.64
N GLU A 46 11.63 6.26 -20.64
CA GLU A 46 10.59 5.45 -21.26
C GLU A 46 9.93 4.50 -20.25
N TRP A 47 8.59 4.52 -20.25
CA TRP A 47 7.74 3.64 -19.46
C TRP A 47 7.37 2.42 -20.29
N VAL A 48 7.68 1.24 -19.79
CA VAL A 48 7.45 -0.05 -20.45
C VAL A 48 6.32 -0.77 -19.74
N ASP A 49 5.41 -1.35 -20.52
CA ASP A 49 4.33 -2.18 -19.98
C ASP A 49 4.92 -3.44 -19.34
N GLN A 50 4.49 -3.73 -18.12
CA GLN A 50 4.86 -4.94 -17.42
C GLN A 50 3.80 -5.99 -17.75
N GLN A 51 4.06 -6.79 -18.79
CA GLN A 51 3.16 -7.79 -19.39
C GLN A 51 2.71 -8.94 -18.46
N ASP A 52 2.99 -8.86 -17.16
CA ASP A 52 2.54 -9.85 -16.17
C ASP A 52 1.06 -9.66 -15.77
N SER A 53 0.40 -8.59 -16.22
CA SER A 53 -1.03 -8.39 -15.98
C SER A 53 -1.85 -9.33 -16.86
N SER A 54 -2.61 -10.23 -16.23
CA SER A 54 -3.68 -10.98 -16.90
C SER A 54 -4.60 -10.04 -17.71
N MET A 55 -5.32 -10.56 -18.72
CA MET A 55 -6.25 -9.80 -19.58
C MET A 55 -7.25 -8.87 -18.84
N TYR A 56 -7.43 -9.04 -17.53
CA TYR A 56 -8.32 -8.26 -16.67
C TYR A 56 -7.60 -7.44 -15.59
N GLU A 57 -6.27 -7.55 -15.48
CA GLU A 57 -5.48 -6.72 -14.58
C GLU A 57 -5.09 -5.41 -15.26
N LYS A 58 -5.27 -4.31 -14.53
CA LYS A 58 -4.95 -2.98 -15.03
C LYS A 58 -3.45 -2.89 -15.30
N SER A 59 -3.07 -2.39 -16.47
CA SER A 59 -1.68 -2.28 -16.94
C SER A 59 -0.79 -1.66 -15.87
N THR A 60 0.24 -2.40 -15.46
CA THR A 60 1.31 -1.94 -14.58
C THR A 60 2.47 -1.47 -15.44
N TYR A 61 2.88 -0.21 -15.31
CA TYR A 61 4.00 0.33 -16.08
C TYR A 61 5.25 0.40 -15.21
N ARG A 62 6.39 -0.04 -15.75
CA ARG A 62 7.69 0.14 -15.11
C ARG A 62 8.56 1.07 -15.92
N CYS A 63 9.30 1.92 -15.24
CA CYS A 63 10.32 2.70 -15.92
C CYS A 63 11.45 1.77 -16.41
N SER A 64 11.93 1.99 -17.63
CA SER A 64 13.00 1.21 -18.24
C SER A 64 14.34 1.32 -17.51
N LYS A 65 14.63 2.50 -16.92
CA LYS A 65 15.92 2.80 -16.26
C LYS A 65 15.80 2.98 -14.76
N CYS A 66 14.70 3.55 -14.27
CA CYS A 66 14.42 3.67 -12.86
C CYS A 66 13.66 2.43 -12.39
N ASN A 67 13.92 1.94 -11.18
CA ASN A 67 13.14 0.86 -10.57
C ASN A 67 11.76 1.34 -10.07
N LEU A 68 11.14 2.25 -10.83
CA LEU A 68 9.84 2.86 -10.55
C LEU A 68 8.75 2.02 -11.19
N ILE A 69 7.70 1.74 -10.42
CA ILE A 69 6.54 0.97 -10.85
C ILE A 69 5.29 1.81 -10.58
N ASN A 70 4.50 2.02 -11.62
CA ASN A 70 3.16 2.59 -11.51
C ASN A 70 2.14 1.45 -11.48
N ASP A 71 1.92 0.92 -10.28
CA ASP A 71 0.94 -0.15 -10.05
C ASP A 71 -0.41 0.45 -9.63
N HIS A 72 -1.46 0.18 -10.41
CA HIS A 72 -2.82 0.60 -10.08
C HIS A 72 -3.29 0.02 -8.73
N ARG A 73 -2.76 -1.11 -8.26
CA ARG A 73 -3.11 -1.73 -6.98
C ARG A 73 -2.78 -0.85 -5.78
N LEU A 74 -1.81 0.07 -5.91
CA LEU A 74 -1.54 1.10 -4.90
C LEU A 74 -2.71 2.08 -4.72
N TYR A 75 -3.61 2.17 -5.71
CA TYR A 75 -4.75 3.08 -5.75
C TYR A 75 -6.07 2.40 -5.38
N THR A 76 -6.12 1.07 -5.38
CA THR A 76 -7.27 0.30 -4.86
C THR A 76 -7.10 0.05 -3.38
N ILE A 77 -7.61 0.96 -2.55
CA ILE A 77 -7.87 0.68 -1.15
C ILE A 77 -8.95 -0.42 -1.14
N ARG A 78 -8.59 -1.67 -0.86
CA ARG A 78 -9.60 -2.66 -0.46
C ARG A 78 -10.18 -2.16 0.86
N ARG A 79 -11.39 -1.63 0.78
CA ARG A 79 -12.27 -1.38 1.92
C ARG A 79 -12.55 -2.70 2.63
#